data_AF-A0A0H4C3X8-F1
#
_entry.id   AF-A0A0H4C3X8-F1
#
_cell.length_a   1.000
_cell.length_b   1.000
_cell.length_c   1.000
_cell.angle_alpha   90.00
_cell.angle_beta   90.00
_cell.angle_gamma   90.00
#
_symmetry.space_group_name_H-M   'P 1'
#
loop_
_entity.id
_entity.type
_entity.pdbx_description
1 polymer ?
#
loop_
_entity_poly.entity_id
_entity_poly.type
_entity_poly.pdbx_seq_one_letter_code
_entity_poly.pdbx_strand_id
1 'polypeptide(L)' 'MRRLAITLAAALGAVGSVMVTTAQAAPTAGYREQPPYPYASCLAAAKQHGESRSYAVWHCDQLMKKGWVLPPRS' A
#
# COMPACT_ATOMS: atom_id res chain seq x y z
N MET A 1 30.61 -32.35 -48.58
CA MET A 1 30.94 -30.97 -49.01
C MET A 1 29.64 -30.34 -49.49
N ARG A 2 29.06 -29.28 -48.93
CA ARG A 2 29.59 -27.97 -48.58
C ARG A 2 28.84 -27.44 -47.35
N ARG A 3 29.58 -26.90 -46.39
CA ARG A 3 29.07 -26.00 -45.35
C ARG A 3 28.85 -24.63 -46.01
N LEU A 4 27.70 -24.01 -45.77
CA LEU A 4 27.51 -22.58 -46.00
C LEU A 4 27.12 -21.97 -44.65
N ALA A 5 28.12 -21.40 -44.00
CA ALA A 5 27.95 -20.39 -42.97
C ALA A 5 27.70 -19.03 -43.64
N ILE A 6 27.45 -17.99 -42.81
CA ILE A 6 27.38 -16.53 -43.08
C ILE A 6 25.93 -16.01 -42.97
N THR A 7 25.54 -15.01 -42.17
CA THR A 7 26.16 -14.18 -41.12
C THR A 7 25.04 -13.46 -40.36
N LEU A 8 25.38 -13.05 -39.14
CA LEU A 8 24.77 -12.08 -38.24
C LEU A 8 24.17 -10.83 -38.92
N ALA A 9 22.93 -10.47 -38.57
CA ALA A 9 22.39 -9.11 -38.78
C ALA A 9 21.81 -8.61 -37.46
N ALA A 10 22.56 -7.74 -36.80
CA ALA A 10 22.13 -6.97 -35.65
C ALA A 10 21.09 -5.93 -36.10
N ALA A 11 19.86 -6.03 -35.60
CA ALA A 11 18.88 -4.96 -35.70
C ALA A 11 18.93 -4.12 -34.42
N LEU A 12 19.58 -2.96 -34.54
CA LEU A 12 19.53 -1.86 -33.60
C LEU A 12 18.07 -1.40 -33.43
N GLY A 13 17.55 -1.53 -32.22
CA GLY A 13 16.27 -0.93 -31.81
C GLY A 13 16.49 -0.11 -30.54
N ALA A 14 17.06 1.08 -30.70
CA ALA A 14 17.04 2.10 -29.66
C ALA A 14 15.59 2.58 -29.49
N VAL A 15 15.00 2.35 -28.32
CA VAL A 15 13.73 2.97 -27.94
C VAL A 15 13.74 3.27 -26.45
N GLY A 16 13.65 4.55 -26.13
CA GLY A 16 13.06 5.04 -24.89
C GLY A 16 14.03 5.42 -23.78
N SER A 17 14.74 6.54 -23.95
CA SER A 17 15.26 7.30 -22.81
C SER A 17 14.11 7.75 -21.91
N VAL A 18 14.13 7.25 -20.68
CA VAL A 18 13.82 7.93 -19.41
C VAL A 18 12.57 8.81 -19.38
N MET A 19 11.51 8.30 -18.76
CA MET A 19 10.63 9.10 -17.91
C MET A 19 10.49 8.35 -16.58
N VAL A 20 11.45 8.53 -15.68
CA VAL A 20 11.25 8.19 -14.26
C VAL A 20 10.34 9.26 -13.70
N THR A 21 9.04 9.01 -13.73
CA THR A 21 8.06 9.83 -13.02
C THR A 21 8.30 9.61 -11.52
N THR A 22 9.03 10.53 -10.87
CA THR A 22 9.11 10.54 -9.41
C THR A 22 7.75 10.98 -8.87
N ALA A 23 6.91 10.02 -8.48
CA ALA A 23 5.69 10.31 -7.75
C ALA A 23 6.08 11.01 -6.43
N GLN A 24 5.80 12.31 -6.35
CA GLN A 24 6.01 13.09 -5.13
C GLN A 24 4.91 12.69 -4.14
N ALA A 25 5.26 11.85 -3.17
CA ALA A 25 4.41 11.59 -2.02
C ALA A 25 4.21 12.93 -1.27
N ALA A 26 3.00 13.48 -1.32
CA ALA A 26 2.64 14.61 -0.50
C ALA A 26 2.82 14.22 0.97
N PRO A 27 3.45 15.07 1.82
CA PRO A 27 3.52 14.79 3.25
C PRO A 27 2.09 14.80 3.81
N THR A 28 1.52 13.62 4.01
CA THR A 28 0.27 13.47 4.75
C THR A 28 0.56 13.81 6.20
N ALA A 29 0.06 14.96 6.63
CA ALA A 29 0.23 15.42 7.99
C ALA A 29 -0.37 14.38 8.96
N GLY A 30 0.51 13.64 9.64
CA GLY A 30 0.28 13.14 10.99
C GLY A 30 -0.44 11.80 11.18
N TYR A 31 -0.97 11.15 10.15
CA TYR A 31 -1.46 9.78 10.27
C TYR A 31 -0.50 8.85 9.54
N ARG A 32 0.22 8.02 10.30
CA ARG A 32 0.89 6.87 9.70
C ARG A 32 -0.20 6.10 8.94
N GLU A 33 -0.09 6.00 7.63
CA GLU A 33 -0.85 5.04 6.80
C GLU A 33 -0.51 3.58 7.14
N GLN A 34 0.24 3.37 8.20
CA GLN A 34 0.68 2.09 8.68
C GLN A 34 0.17 1.92 10.12
N PRO A 35 -0.32 0.72 10.46
CA PRO A 35 -0.72 0.41 11.83
C PRO A 35 0.44 0.62 12.83
N PRO A 36 0.15 0.84 14.11
CA PRO A 36 -1.18 0.83 14.71
C PRO A 36 -1.95 2.15 14.52
N TYR A 37 -3.22 2.06 14.11
CA TYR A 37 -4.11 3.20 13.92
C TYR A 37 -4.74 3.67 15.24
N PRO A 38 -5.12 4.94 15.42
CA PRO A 38 -5.84 5.39 16.61
C PRO A 38 -7.18 4.67 16.81
N TYR A 39 -7.51 4.33 18.05
CA TYR A 39 -8.78 3.65 18.39
C TYR A 39 -10.01 4.41 17.88
N ALA A 40 -10.00 5.75 18.01
CA ALA A 40 -11.09 6.59 17.52
C ALA A 40 -11.27 6.51 16.00
N SER A 41 -10.17 6.39 15.24
CA SER A 41 -10.21 6.22 13.79
C SER A 41 -10.80 4.86 13.41
N CYS A 42 -10.48 3.79 14.17
CA CYS A 42 -11.10 2.48 14.00
C CYS A 42 -12.62 2.54 14.20
N LEU A 43 -13.09 3.15 15.29
CA LEU A 43 -14.53 3.29 15.55
C LEU A 43 -15.25 4.11 14.47
N ALA A 44 -14.62 5.18 13.98
CA ALA A 44 -15.18 6.00 12.91
C ALA A 44 -15.32 5.21 11.61
N ALA A 45 -14.29 4.43 11.24
CA ALA A 45 -14.32 3.56 10.07
C ALA A 45 -15.39 2.46 10.22
N ALA A 46 -15.45 1.76 11.36
CA ALA A 46 -16.47 0.75 11.64
C ALA A 46 -17.90 1.32 11.48
N LYS A 47 -18.14 2.53 11.99
CA LYS A 47 -19.43 3.23 11.81
C LYS A 47 -19.72 3.55 10.33
N GLN A 48 -18.71 4.00 9.57
CA GLN A 48 -18.86 4.24 8.13
C GLN A 48 -19.18 2.97 7.35
N HIS A 49 -18.70 1.81 7.82
CA HIS A 49 -19.03 0.49 7.30
C HIS A 49 -20.37 -0.07 7.81
N GLY A 50 -21.13 0.69 8.61
CA GLY A 50 -22.45 0.29 9.09
C GLY A 50 -22.42 -0.67 10.28
N GLU A 51 -21.28 -0.80 10.96
CA GLU A 51 -21.20 -1.62 12.17
C GLU A 51 -22.02 -1.02 13.32
N SER A 52 -22.72 -1.88 14.07
CA SER A 52 -23.40 -1.46 15.29
C SER A 52 -22.38 -1.03 16.34
N ARG A 53 -22.77 -0.13 17.27
CA ARG A 53 -21.84 0.42 18.26
C ARG A 53 -21.12 -0.66 19.08
N SER A 54 -21.85 -1.68 19.54
CA SER A 54 -21.28 -2.79 20.32
C SER A 54 -20.34 -3.64 19.48
N TYR A 55 -20.67 -3.89 18.21
CA TYR A 55 -19.81 -4.64 17.31
C TYR A 55 -18.54 -3.87 16.94
N ALA A 56 -18.65 -2.57 16.65
CA ALA A 56 -17.51 -1.70 16.37
C ALA A 56 -16.49 -1.68 17.51
N VAL A 57 -16.96 -1.62 18.76
CA VAL A 57 -16.08 -1.70 19.95
C VAL A 57 -15.39 -3.06 20.00
N TRP A 58 -16.14 -4.15 19.91
CA TRP A 58 -15.57 -5.50 19.92
C TRP A 58 -14.56 -5.70 18.78
N HIS A 59 -14.87 -5.22 17.57
CA HIS A 59 -14.01 -5.30 16.40
C HIS A 59 -12.70 -4.53 16.62
N CYS A 60 -12.78 -3.28 17.05
CA CYS A 60 -11.60 -2.47 17.35
C CYS A 60 -10.76 -3.07 18.50
N ASP A 61 -11.38 -3.74 19.48
CA ASP A 61 -10.67 -4.47 20.53
C ASP A 61 -9.90 -5.69 19.99
N GLN A 62 -10.47 -6.41 19.01
CA GLN A 62 -9.75 -7.51 18.34
C GLN A 62 -8.54 -6.98 17.55
N LEU A 63 -8.70 -5.84 16.87
CA LEU A 63 -7.60 -5.21 16.13
C LEU A 63 -6.53 -4.67 17.07
N MET A 64 -6.91 -4.14 18.24
CA MET A 64 -5.99 -3.69 19.27
C MET A 64 -5.14 -4.84 19.81
N LYS A 65 -5.75 -6.00 20.12
CA LYS A 65 -5.02 -7.21 20.57
C LYS A 65 -4.01 -7.71 19.55
N LYS A 66 -4.30 -7.50 18.25
CA LYS A 66 -3.42 -7.88 17.14
C LYS A 66 -2.36 -6.81 16.81
N GLY A 67 -2.34 -5.68 17.52
CA GLY A 67 -1.41 -4.57 17.28
C GLY A 67 -1.74 -3.71 16.05
N TRP A 68 -2.95 -3.81 15.50
CA TRP A 68 -3.40 -2.97 14.38
C TRP A 68 -3.98 -1.63 14.83
N VAL A 69 -4.42 -1.54 16.09
CA VAL A 69 -5.05 -0.36 16.67
C VAL A 69 -4.38 -0.03 18.00
N LEU A 70 -4.09 1.25 18.23
CA LEU A 70 -3.55 1.75 19.49
C LEU A 70 -4.62 1.66 20.58
N PRO A 71 -4.23 1.39 21.84
CA PRO A 71 -5.16 1.46 22.95
C PRO A 71 -5.78 2.86 23.06
N PRO A 72 -7.05 2.96 23.49
CA PRO A 72 -7.65 4.25 23.79
C PRO A 72 -6.81 4.93 24.86
N ARG A 73 -6.49 6.22 24.65
CA ARG A 73 -5.79 7.00 25.68
C ARG A 73 -6.71 7.08 26.90
N SER A 74 -6.16 6.73 28.06
CA SER A 74 -6.81 6.90 29.37
C SER A 74 -7.10 8.37 29.66
#